data_AF-A0A7W1E6F5-F1
#
_entry.id   AF-A0A7W1E6F5-F1
#
_cell.length_a   1.000
_cell.length_b   1.000
_cell.length_c   1.000
_cell.angle_alpha   90.00
_cell.angle_beta   90.00
_cell.angle_gamma   90.00
#
_symmetry.space_group_name_H-M   'P 1'
#
loop_
_entity.id
_entity.type
_entity.pdbx_description
1 polymer ?
#
loop_
_entity_poly.entity_id
_entity_poly.type
_entity_poly.pdbx_seq_one_letter_code
_entity_poly.pdbx_strand_id
1 'polypeptide(L)'
;FGPSTADVRTVRDVAEAISAHLGGGGVEIESANRAHHEARLLQLNCDKAHQLLGWYPRWTADKTIDATATWYKTVLQGAVAEMVTRSQVLDYFPELQ
;
A
#
# COMPACT_ATOMS: atom_id res chain seq x y z
N PHE A 1 -11.46 5.51 8.70
CA PHE A 1 -10.27 4.69 9.00
C PHE A 1 -10.33 3.41 8.19
N GLY A 2 -9.59 3.35 7.09
CA GLY A 2 -9.63 2.24 6.13
C GLY A 2 -9.62 2.78 4.69
N PRO A 3 -9.16 1.99 3.72
CA PRO A 3 -9.23 2.36 2.31
C PRO A 3 -10.69 2.45 1.86
N SER A 4 -10.94 3.28 0.84
CA SER A 4 -12.22 3.27 0.14
C SER A 4 -12.48 1.89 -0.46
N THR A 5 -13.74 1.54 -0.71
CA THR A 5 -14.08 0.35 -1.51
C THR A 5 -13.40 0.37 -2.89
N ALA A 6 -13.14 1.56 -3.45
CA ALA A 6 -12.42 1.75 -4.71
C ALA A 6 -10.91 1.44 -4.61
N ASP A 7 -10.35 1.43 -3.40
CA ASP A 7 -8.93 1.18 -3.12
C ASP A 7 -8.66 -0.29 -2.77
N VAL A 8 -9.65 -1.18 -2.87
CA VAL A 8 -9.44 -2.61 -2.70
C VAL A 8 -8.56 -3.12 -3.83
N ARG A 9 -7.54 -3.91 -3.48
CA ARG A 9 -6.61 -4.56 -4.41
C ARG A 9 -6.52 -6.03 -4.07
N THR A 10 -6.35 -6.87 -5.09
CA THR A 10 -6.05 -8.29 -4.85
C THR A 10 -4.59 -8.46 -4.41
N VAL A 11 -4.28 -9.58 -3.76
CA VAL A 11 -2.89 -9.92 -3.42
C VAL A 11 -2.01 -9.95 -4.68
N ARG A 12 -2.57 -10.39 -5.82
CA ARG A 12 -1.87 -10.41 -7.10
C ARG A 12 -1.48 -9.00 -7.54
N ASP A 13 -2.41 -8.05 -7.55
CA ASP A 13 -2.14 -6.68 -7.99
C ASP A 13 -1.02 -6.04 -7.14
N VAL A 14 -1.05 -6.27 -5.82
CA VAL A 14 -0.03 -5.77 -4.90
C VAL A 14 1.33 -6.40 -5.18
N ALA A 15 1.38 -7.74 -5.36
CA ALA A 15 2.63 -8.45 -5.63
C ALA A 15 3.26 -8.03 -6.96
N GLU A 16 2.46 -7.91 -8.01
CA GLU A 16 2.92 -7.49 -9.35
C GLU A 16 3.45 -6.04 -9.31
N ALA A 17 2.71 -5.13 -8.67
CA ALA A 17 3.12 -3.74 -8.55
C ALA A 17 4.43 -3.57 -7.77
N ILE A 18 4.60 -4.27 -6.65
CA ILE A 18 5.86 -4.24 -5.87
C ILE A 18 7.02 -4.82 -6.70
N SER A 19 6.81 -5.98 -7.34
CA SER A 19 7.84 -6.64 -8.14
C SER A 19 8.33 -5.74 -9.29
N ALA A 20 7.41 -5.01 -9.95
CA ALA A 20 7.75 -4.06 -11.00
C ALA A 20 8.65 -2.91 -10.49
N HIS A 21 8.38 -2.39 -9.29
CA HIS A 21 9.15 -1.28 -8.73
C HIS A 21 10.56 -1.69 -8.28
N LEU A 22 10.71 -2.90 -7.74
CA LEU A 22 12.00 -3.44 -7.30
C LEU A 22 12.97 -3.69 -8.47
N GLY A 23 12.47 -3.74 -9.71
CA GLY A 23 13.30 -3.82 -10.91
C GLY A 23 13.88 -5.22 -11.17
N GLY A 24 13.35 -6.25 -10.53
CA GLY A 24 13.74 -7.64 -10.70
C GLY A 24 12.82 -8.60 -9.94
N GLY A 25 12.79 -9.86 -10.38
CA GLY A 25 11.89 -10.88 -9.86
C GLY A 25 10.61 -11.05 -10.69
N GLY A 26 9.81 -12.05 -10.33
CA GLY A 26 8.53 -12.33 -10.95
C GLY A 26 7.57 -12.90 -9.91
N VAL A 27 6.28 -12.74 -10.16
CA VAL A 27 5.24 -13.34 -9.33
C VAL A 27 4.87 -14.69 -9.92
N GLU A 28 5.23 -15.76 -9.23
CA GLU A 28 4.80 -17.12 -9.58
C GLU A 28 3.49 -17.44 -8.85
N ILE A 29 2.50 -17.92 -9.60
CA ILE A 29 1.18 -18.24 -9.06
C ILE A 29 1.01 -19.74 -9.13
N GLU A 30 1.12 -20.39 -7.97
CA GLU A 30 0.81 -21.80 -7.86
C GLU A 30 -0.72 -21.99 -7.84
N SER A 31 -1.24 -22.71 -8.84
CA SER A 31 -2.64 -23.13 -8.84
C SER A 31 -2.83 -24.25 -7.81
N ALA A 32 -3.34 -23.90 -6.63
CA ALA A 32 -3.75 -24.88 -5.64
C ALA A 32 -4.99 -25.65 -6.15
N ASN A 33 -4.88 -26.98 -6.30
CA ASN A 33 -6.00 -27.89 -6.62
C ASN A 33 -7.11 -27.94 -5.54
N ARG A 34 -6.97 -27.15 -4.45
CA ARG A 34 -7.98 -26.94 -3.43
C ARG A 34 -8.03 -25.45 -3.10
N ALA A 35 -8.89 -24.72 -3.80
CA ALA A 35 -9.26 -23.37 -3.40
C ALA A 35 -9.96 -23.46 -2.03
N HIS A 36 -9.23 -23.15 -0.96
CA HIS A 36 -9.87 -22.94 0.34
C HIS A 36 -10.87 -21.79 0.17
N HIS A 37 -12.10 -21.95 0.66
CA HIS A 37 -13.09 -20.88 0.62
C HIS A 37 -12.55 -19.66 1.36
N GLU A 38 -12.14 -18.63 0.62
CA GLU A 38 -11.75 -17.37 1.21
C GLU A 38 -12.98 -16.73 1.86
N ALA A 39 -12.80 -16.20 3.08
CA ALA A 39 -13.84 -15.42 3.72
C ALA A 39 -14.15 -14.21 2.85
N ARG A 40 -15.42 -13.79 2.80
CA ARG A 40 -15.80 -12.55 2.10
C ARG A 40 -14.97 -11.38 2.64
N LEU A 41 -14.57 -10.47 1.76
CA LEU A 41 -13.76 -9.28 2.09
C LEU A 41 -14.27 -8.62 3.38
N LEU A 42 -13.42 -8.64 4.42
CA LEU A 42 -13.70 -7.95 5.67
C LEU A 42 -13.25 -6.50 5.54
N GLN A 43 -14.19 -5.56 5.60
CA GLN A 43 -13.93 -4.13 5.50
C GLN A 43 -14.63 -3.36 6.61
N LEU A 44 -13.94 -2.38 7.18
CA LEU A 44 -14.50 -1.46 8.17
C LEU A 44 -15.33 -0.38 7.47
N ASN A 45 -16.53 -0.11 7.98
CA ASN A 45 -17.25 1.13 7.65
C ASN A 45 -16.54 2.31 8.34
N CYS A 46 -16.15 3.31 7.53
CA CYS A 46 -15.39 4.48 7.96
C CYS A 46 -16.21 5.75 8.11
N ASP A 47 -17.52 5.70 7.84
CA ASP A 47 -18.39 6.87 7.67
C ASP A 47 -18.41 7.73 8.92
N LYS A 48 -18.36 7.11 10.11
CA LYS A 48 -18.29 7.84 11.38
C LYS A 48 -17.06 8.76 11.47
N ALA A 49 -15.91 8.29 11.02
CA ALA A 49 -14.68 9.11 11.02
C ALA A 49 -14.73 10.20 9.95
N HIS A 50 -15.33 9.90 8.78
CA HIS A 50 -15.51 10.89 7.71
C HIS A 50 -16.42 12.03 8.19
N GLN A 51 -17.58 11.68 8.77
CA GLN A 51 -18.61 12.64 9.18
C GLN A 51 -18.20 13.46 10.41
N LEU A 52 -17.59 12.83 11.43
CA LEU A 52 -17.32 13.51 12.70
C LEU A 52 -15.94 14.16 12.78
N LEU A 53 -14.95 13.65 12.04
CA LEU A 53 -13.56 14.12 12.12
C LEU A 53 -13.09 14.77 10.81
N GLY A 54 -13.87 14.70 9.73
CA GLY A 54 -13.40 15.07 8.39
C GLY A 54 -12.21 14.22 7.94
N TRP A 55 -12.02 13.04 8.53
CA TRP A 55 -10.88 12.19 8.27
C TRP A 55 -11.06 11.50 6.91
N TYR A 56 -10.03 11.49 6.08
CA TYR A 56 -9.98 10.74 4.83
C TYR A 56 -8.57 10.17 4.62
N PRO A 57 -8.40 9.03 3.95
CA PRO A 57 -7.08 8.56 3.55
C PRO A 57 -6.44 9.58 2.61
N ARG A 58 -5.14 9.87 2.81
CA ARG A 58 -4.41 10.85 2.00
C ARG A 58 -3.77 10.24 0.77
N TRP A 59 -3.23 9.04 0.92
CA TRP A 59 -2.68 8.26 -0.19
C TRP A 59 -3.70 7.24 -0.67
N THR A 60 -3.77 7.08 -1.98
CA THR A 60 -4.50 5.98 -2.62
C THR A 60 -3.76 4.66 -2.39
N ALA A 61 -4.41 3.54 -2.71
CA ALA A 61 -3.74 2.23 -2.69
C ALA A 61 -2.48 2.24 -3.57
N ASP A 62 -2.57 2.79 -4.79
CA ASP A 62 -1.47 2.79 -5.75
C ASP A 62 -0.28 3.63 -5.25
N LYS A 63 -0.54 4.83 -4.70
CA LYS A 63 0.52 5.67 -4.09
C LYS A 63 1.16 4.98 -2.89
N THR A 64 0.37 4.29 -2.07
CA THR A 64 0.87 3.55 -0.90
C THR A 64 1.80 2.41 -1.33
N ILE A 65 1.41 1.67 -2.37
CA ILE A 65 2.23 0.58 -2.92
C ILE A 65 3.54 1.12 -3.53
N ASP A 66 3.48 2.18 -4.33
CA ASP A 66 4.66 2.85 -4.89
C ASP A 66 5.61 3.35 -3.80
N ALA A 67 5.10 4.08 -2.81
CA ALA A 67 5.90 4.57 -1.70
C ALA A 67 6.56 3.42 -0.92
N THR A 68 5.84 2.33 -0.69
CA THR A 68 6.35 1.14 -0.01
C THR A 68 7.48 0.49 -0.81
N ALA A 69 7.27 0.23 -2.10
CA ALA A 69 8.26 -0.42 -2.95
C ALA A 69 9.50 0.45 -3.15
N THR A 70 9.32 1.76 -3.32
CA THR A 70 10.41 2.73 -3.40
C THR A 70 11.23 2.79 -2.11
N TRP A 71 10.58 2.72 -0.95
CA TRP A 71 11.29 2.65 0.34
C TRP A 71 12.20 1.42 0.41
N TYR A 72 11.66 0.23 0.12
CA TYR A 72 12.45 -1.01 0.14
C TYR A 72 13.61 -0.96 -0.86
N LYS A 73 13.34 -0.54 -2.10
CA LYS A 73 14.38 -0.43 -3.13
C LYS A 73 15.53 0.47 -2.69
N THR A 74 15.21 1.67 -2.23
CA THR A 74 16.22 2.68 -1.88
C THR A 74 17.03 2.26 -0.66
N VAL A 75 16.38 1.72 0.37
CA VAL A 75 17.07 1.23 1.57
C VAL A 75 17.96 0.02 1.26
N LEU A 76 17.48 -0.93 0.45
CA LEU A 76 18.29 -2.08 0.01
C LEU A 76 19.51 -1.66 -0.84
N GLN A 77 19.43 -0.51 -1.51
CA GLN A 77 20.54 0.08 -2.27
C GLN A 77 21.50 0.91 -1.40
N GLY A 78 21.29 0.96 -0.08
CA GLY A 78 22.18 1.61 0.88
C GLY A 78 21.78 3.03 1.29
N ALA A 79 20.58 3.49 0.91
CA ALA A 79 20.06 4.75 1.44
C ALA A 79 19.82 4.67 2.95
N VAL A 80 20.01 5.79 3.66
CA VAL A 80 19.70 5.89 5.10
C VAL A 80 18.19 5.82 5.29
N ALA A 81 17.70 4.75 5.92
CA ALA A 81 16.27 4.51 6.13
C ALA A 81 15.55 5.66 6.84
N GLU A 82 16.21 6.35 7.77
CA GLU A 82 15.67 7.54 8.45
C GLU A 82 15.34 8.65 7.44
N MET A 83 16.25 8.95 6.51
CA MET A 83 16.07 10.02 5.52
C MET A 83 14.91 9.71 4.57
N VAL A 84 14.82 8.47 4.07
CA VAL A 84 13.74 8.05 3.17
C VAL A 84 12.40 8.12 3.89
N THR A 85 12.34 7.60 5.13
CA THR A 85 11.14 7.65 5.98
C THR A 85 10.71 9.10 6.25
N ARG A 86 11.65 9.98 6.61
CA ARG A 86 11.34 11.39 6.89
C ARG A 86 10.80 12.10 5.65
N SER A 87 11.38 11.84 4.49
CA SER A 87 10.89 12.37 3.21
C SER A 87 9.44 11.92 2.95
N GLN A 88 9.12 10.65 3.16
CA GLN A 88 7.77 10.12 2.98
C GLN A 88 6.75 10.68 3.99
N VAL A 89 7.17 10.95 5.24
CA VAL A 89 6.31 11.64 6.21
C VAL A 89 5.96 13.05 5.74
N LEU A 90 6.91 13.78 5.16
CA LEU A 90 6.67 15.12 4.59
C LEU A 90 5.82 15.07 3.31
N ASP A 91 5.94 14.02 2.50
CA ASP A 91 5.07 13.78 1.34
C ASP A 91 3.63 13.43 1.77
N TYR A 92 3.46 12.74 2.89
CA TYR A 92 2.14 12.43 3.46
C TYR A 92 1.48 13.66 4.12
N PHE A 93 2.29 14.52 4.73
CA PHE A 93 1.88 15.77 5.38
C PHE A 93 2.56 16.98 4.71
N PRO A 94 2.15 17.35 3.47
CA PRO A 94 2.74 18.48 2.77
C PRO A 94 2.60 19.81 3.55
N GLU A 95 1.61 19.91 4.45
CA GLU A 95 1.44 21.05 5.34
C GLU A 95 2.52 21.20 6.43
N LEU A 96 3.42 20.22 6.60
CA LEU A 96 4.53 20.25 7.57
C LEU A 96 5.87 20.69 6.93
N GLN A 97 5.86 21.06 5.66
CA GLN A 97 7.02 21.64 4.96
C GLN A 97 7.19 23.12 5.31
#